data_AF-A0A932F4U2-F1
#
_entry.id   AF-A0A932F4U2-F1
#
_cell.length_a   1.000
_cell.length_b   1.000
_cell.length_c   1.000
_cell.angle_alpha   90.00
_cell.angle_beta   90.00
_cell.angle_gamma   90.00
#
_symmetry.space_group_name_H-M   'P 1'
#
loop_
_entity.id
_entity.type
_entity.pdbx_description
1 polymer ?
#
loop_
_entity_poly.entity_id
_entity_poly.type
_entity_poly.pdbx_seq_one_letter_code
_entity_poly.pdbx_strand_id
1 'polypeptide(L)'
;LDAFTHHDRYAIGCYTATKLVVLQGITDFYRRIKGDAQTAALVEQRVQVNGDPLVNIEPGDMWFFEEDFDPREKDRPGKLMKMHYNVAPTNFVPGDWIYIVNTDPKTHHKTGYEGSNALYMGRNRFDDYYNDHNHAYSYEEKLDEVYQWRNGVFSRSRDADKVQPLNADDIRRLSQRPAQGGLVKGYRVVPYLFGYETLPPWPRQP
;
A
#
# COMPACT_ATOMS: atom_id res chain seq x y z
N LEU A 1 -3.64 3.46 18.02
CA LEU A 1 -2.81 3.13 19.20
C LEU A 1 -3.13 1.73 19.74
N ASP A 2 -4.40 1.36 19.98
CA ASP A 2 -4.73 0.04 20.58
C ASP A 2 -4.17 -1.16 19.78
N ALA A 3 -4.33 -1.16 18.45
CA ALA A 3 -3.78 -2.21 17.58
C ALA A 3 -2.24 -2.36 17.63
N PHE A 4 -1.50 -1.33 18.07
CA PHE A 4 -0.05 -1.39 18.21
C PHE A 4 0.39 -1.88 19.60
N THR A 5 -0.44 -1.73 20.62
CA THR A 5 -0.14 -2.13 22.01
C THR A 5 -0.79 -3.45 22.42
N HIS A 6 -1.87 -3.85 21.75
CA HIS A 6 -2.64 -5.07 21.98
C HIS A 6 -2.83 -5.84 20.66
N HIS A 7 -1.73 -6.04 19.92
CA HIS A 7 -1.75 -6.63 18.58
C HIS A 7 -2.39 -8.02 18.53
N ASP A 8 -2.33 -8.78 19.62
CA ASP A 8 -2.95 -10.09 19.81
C ASP A 8 -4.49 -10.08 19.71
N ARG A 9 -5.12 -8.90 19.84
CA ARG A 9 -6.58 -8.71 19.72
C ARG A 9 -7.05 -8.47 18.29
N TYR A 10 -6.13 -8.37 17.33
CA TYR A 10 -6.42 -7.96 15.97
C TYR A 10 -5.96 -9.00 14.97
N ALA A 11 -6.83 -9.34 14.02
CA ALA A 11 -6.49 -10.07 12.81
C ALA A 11 -6.92 -9.21 11.62
N ILE A 12 -5.95 -8.69 10.87
CA ILE A 12 -6.18 -7.73 9.78
C ILE A 12 -5.33 -8.07 8.57
N GLY A 13 -5.83 -7.75 7.37
CA GLY A 13 -5.07 -7.88 6.13
C GLY A 13 -4.08 -6.74 5.90
N CYS A 14 -3.19 -6.93 4.93
CA CYS A 14 -2.13 -5.97 4.56
C CYS A 14 -2.66 -4.56 4.24
N TYR A 15 -3.86 -4.44 3.68
CA TYR A 15 -4.49 -3.15 3.39
C TYR A 15 -4.77 -2.34 4.66
N THR A 16 -5.47 -2.94 5.62
CA THR A 16 -5.78 -2.30 6.91
C THR A 16 -4.52 -2.05 7.73
N ALA A 17 -3.56 -2.98 7.69
CA ALA A 17 -2.26 -2.80 8.35
C ALA A 17 -1.50 -1.58 7.80
N THR A 18 -1.46 -1.44 6.47
CA THR A 18 -0.82 -0.29 5.81
C THR A 18 -1.47 1.03 6.21
N LYS A 19 -2.80 1.07 6.21
CA LYS A 19 -3.58 2.22 6.69
C LYS A 19 -3.25 2.61 8.13
N LEU A 20 -3.15 1.65 9.03
CA LEU A 20 -2.79 1.89 10.43
C LEU A 20 -1.38 2.48 10.56
N VAL A 21 -0.41 1.91 9.85
CA VAL A 21 1.00 2.39 9.88
C VAL A 21 1.11 3.80 9.31
N VAL A 22 0.48 4.07 8.17
CA VAL A 22 0.44 5.40 7.56
C VAL A 22 -0.21 6.42 8.50
N LEU A 23 -1.40 6.11 9.02
CA LEU A 23 -2.13 6.98 9.95
C LEU A 23 -1.27 7.30 11.19
N GLN A 24 -0.69 6.27 11.80
CA GLN A 24 0.14 6.43 12.99
C GLN A 24 1.41 7.23 12.67
N GLY A 25 2.08 6.96 11.55
CA GLY A 25 3.30 7.65 11.16
C GLY A 25 3.07 9.14 10.89
N ILE A 26 2.02 9.49 10.15
CA ILE A 26 1.68 10.89 9.84
C ILE A 26 1.26 11.63 11.10
N THR A 27 0.39 11.05 11.93
CA THR A 27 -0.09 11.70 13.15
C THR A 27 1.03 11.89 14.18
N ASP A 28 1.87 10.87 14.41
CA ASP A 28 3.01 10.96 15.30
C ASP A 28 4.06 11.96 14.81
N PHE A 29 4.31 12.00 13.49
CA PHE A 29 5.24 12.97 12.91
C PHE A 29 4.82 14.41 13.23
N TYR A 30 3.58 14.79 12.93
CA TYR A 30 3.14 16.17 13.15
C TYR A 30 2.96 16.52 14.63
N ARG A 31 2.49 15.56 15.44
CA ARG A 31 2.26 15.77 16.88
C ARG A 31 3.55 15.82 17.70
N ARG A 32 4.48 14.88 17.46
CA ARG A 32 5.66 14.65 18.31
C ARG A 32 6.96 15.09 17.67
N ILE A 33 7.19 14.76 16.40
CA ILE A 33 8.48 15.04 15.72
C ILE A 33 8.57 16.50 15.29
N LYS A 34 7.55 16.97 14.55
CA LYS A 34 7.45 18.37 14.14
C LYS A 34 7.00 19.26 15.29
N GLY A 35 6.13 18.75 16.15
CA GLY A 35 5.61 19.46 17.32
C GLY A 35 4.75 20.67 16.98
N ASP A 36 4.16 20.72 15.79
CA ASP A 36 3.33 21.84 15.34
C ASP A 36 1.85 21.55 15.66
N ALA A 37 1.34 22.19 16.72
CA ALA A 37 -0.01 21.99 17.20
C ALA A 37 -1.09 22.35 16.17
N GLN A 38 -0.87 23.40 15.35
CA GLN A 38 -1.84 23.81 14.35
C GLN A 38 -1.94 22.78 13.23
N THR A 39 -0.79 22.31 12.72
CA THR A 39 -0.77 21.29 11.68
C THR A 39 -1.25 19.94 12.21
N ALA A 40 -0.90 19.56 13.45
CA ALA A 40 -1.41 18.35 14.08
C ALA A 40 -2.94 18.37 14.20
N ALA A 41 -3.54 19.49 14.62
CA ALA A 41 -4.99 19.64 14.67
C ALA A 41 -5.65 19.53 13.29
N LEU A 42 -5.02 20.06 12.24
CA LEU A 42 -5.48 19.91 10.86
C LEU A 42 -5.44 18.45 10.39
N VAL A 43 -4.37 17.71 10.69
CA VAL A 43 -4.27 16.28 10.39
C VAL A 43 -5.38 15.51 11.11
N GLU A 44 -5.58 15.76 12.40
CA GLU A 44 -6.64 15.12 13.20
C GLU A 44 -8.03 15.42 12.64
N GLN A 45 -8.31 16.67 12.23
CA GLN A 45 -9.56 17.05 11.59
C GLN A 45 -9.78 16.27 10.29
N ARG A 46 -8.75 16.11 9.44
CA ARG A 46 -8.87 15.34 8.19
C ARG A 46 -9.10 13.86 8.44
N VAL A 47 -8.50 13.28 9.47
CA VAL A 47 -8.74 11.87 9.84
C VAL A 47 -10.22 11.63 10.15
N GLN A 48 -10.87 12.57 10.83
CA GLN A 48 -12.24 12.42 11.36
C GLN A 48 -13.36 12.82 10.38
N VAL A 49 -13.02 13.32 9.19
CA VAL A 49 -13.98 14.01 8.30
C VAL A 49 -15.18 13.18 7.82
N ASN A 50 -15.14 11.84 7.91
CA ASN A 50 -16.24 10.95 7.56
C ASN A 50 -16.62 10.00 8.73
N GLY A 51 -16.18 10.30 9.96
CA GLY A 51 -16.48 9.53 11.16
C GLY A 51 -15.66 8.25 11.37
N ASP A 52 -14.89 7.80 10.38
CA ASP A 52 -14.03 6.61 10.49
C ASP A 52 -12.57 6.93 10.15
N PRO A 53 -11.60 6.76 11.07
CA PRO A 53 -10.22 7.16 10.84
C PRO A 53 -9.46 6.37 9.76
N LEU A 54 -9.91 5.17 9.38
CA LEU A 54 -9.22 4.30 8.41
C LEU A 54 -9.85 4.32 7.01
N VAL A 55 -11.09 4.77 6.89
CA VAL A 55 -11.76 4.90 5.60
C VAL A 55 -11.15 6.06 4.82
N ASN A 56 -10.77 5.82 3.57
CA ASN A 56 -10.33 6.83 2.59
C ASN A 56 -9.04 7.60 2.97
N ILE A 57 -8.09 6.97 3.68
CA ILE A 57 -6.77 7.56 3.94
C ILE A 57 -6.07 7.92 2.62
N GLU A 58 -6.13 6.98 1.68
CA GLU A 58 -5.68 7.03 0.29
C GLU A 58 -6.74 7.60 -0.68
N PRO A 59 -6.32 8.15 -1.82
CA PRO A 59 -7.22 8.55 -2.90
C PRO A 59 -7.98 7.37 -3.51
N GLY A 60 -9.18 7.64 -4.02
CA GLY A 60 -10.00 6.60 -4.65
C GLY A 60 -9.35 5.99 -5.89
N ASP A 61 -8.67 6.80 -6.72
CA ASP A 61 -8.01 6.33 -7.94
C ASP A 61 -6.96 5.22 -7.72
N MET A 62 -6.47 5.04 -6.48
CA MET A 62 -5.60 3.92 -6.14
C MET A 62 -6.23 2.57 -6.54
N TRP A 63 -7.56 2.47 -6.42
CA TRP A 63 -8.36 1.27 -6.63
C TRP A 63 -9.08 1.24 -7.99
N PHE A 64 -8.80 2.16 -8.91
CA PHE A 64 -9.47 2.26 -10.22
C PHE A 64 -9.35 0.99 -11.10
N PHE A 65 -8.49 0.06 -10.72
CA PHE A 65 -8.28 -1.19 -11.46
C PHE A 65 -9.16 -2.34 -10.99
N GLU A 66 -9.84 -2.21 -9.85
CA GLU A 66 -10.78 -3.21 -9.36
C GLU A 66 -12.01 -3.25 -10.26
N GLU A 67 -12.54 -4.45 -10.51
CA GLU A 67 -13.65 -4.66 -11.45
C GLU A 67 -14.96 -4.00 -11.00
N ASP A 68 -15.15 -3.90 -9.69
CA ASP A 68 -16.32 -3.32 -9.03
C ASP A 68 -16.12 -1.86 -8.58
N PHE A 69 -15.04 -1.20 -9.04
CA PHE A 69 -14.73 0.18 -8.68
C PHE A 69 -15.86 1.14 -9.08
N ASP A 70 -16.35 1.93 -8.12
CA ASP A 70 -17.30 3.02 -8.38
C ASP A 70 -16.61 4.18 -9.10
N PRO A 71 -16.94 4.49 -10.38
CA PRO A 71 -16.27 5.55 -11.12
C PRO A 71 -16.37 6.94 -10.48
N ARG A 72 -17.36 7.17 -9.62
CA ARG A 72 -17.53 8.43 -8.88
C ARG A 72 -16.43 8.65 -7.85
N GLU A 73 -15.78 7.59 -7.41
CA GLU A 73 -14.68 7.63 -6.44
C GLU A 73 -13.34 7.97 -7.09
N LYS A 74 -13.26 7.98 -8.43
CA LYS A 74 -12.00 8.18 -9.17
C LYS A 74 -11.26 9.44 -8.71
N ASP A 75 -11.97 10.55 -8.65
CA ASP A 75 -11.39 11.85 -8.30
C ASP A 75 -11.45 12.15 -6.80
N ARG A 76 -11.89 11.19 -5.97
CA ARG A 76 -11.94 11.39 -4.52
C ARG A 76 -10.50 11.51 -3.96
N PRO A 77 -10.16 12.64 -3.31
CA PRO A 77 -8.85 12.77 -2.68
C PRO A 77 -8.70 11.81 -1.49
N GLY A 78 -7.46 11.53 -1.10
CA GLY A 78 -7.18 10.85 0.15
C GLY A 78 -7.30 11.82 1.32
N LYS A 79 -7.59 11.31 2.52
CA LYS A 79 -7.57 12.14 3.73
C LYS A 79 -6.15 12.61 4.02
N LEU A 80 -5.19 11.70 3.93
CA LEU A 80 -3.82 11.95 4.35
C LEU A 80 -2.80 11.74 3.23
N MET A 81 -3.19 11.11 2.13
CA MET A 81 -2.27 10.76 1.05
C MET A 81 -2.77 11.18 -0.33
N LYS A 82 -1.83 11.28 -1.27
CA LYS A 82 -2.03 11.62 -2.69
C LYS A 82 -1.31 10.62 -3.60
N MET A 83 -1.79 10.55 -4.85
CA MET A 83 -1.18 9.74 -5.90
C MET A 83 -0.06 10.50 -6.60
N HIS A 84 1.05 9.83 -6.87
CA HIS A 84 2.09 10.25 -7.81
C HIS A 84 2.21 9.17 -8.90
N TYR A 85 1.95 9.54 -10.15
CA TYR A 85 2.01 8.63 -11.31
C TYR A 85 3.37 8.72 -12.00
N ASN A 86 3.54 7.87 -13.01
CA ASN A 86 4.73 7.82 -13.86
C ASN A 86 6.02 7.53 -13.05
N VAL A 87 5.86 6.72 -12.02
CA VAL A 87 6.96 6.23 -11.21
C VAL A 87 7.58 5.04 -11.92
N ALA A 88 8.87 5.12 -12.20
CA ALA A 88 9.61 4.00 -12.75
C ALA A 88 9.72 2.88 -11.70
N PRO A 89 9.88 1.61 -12.12
CA PRO A 89 10.19 0.52 -11.20
C PRO A 89 11.43 0.87 -10.37
N THR A 90 11.49 0.36 -9.13
CA THR A 90 12.56 0.60 -8.13
C THR A 90 12.80 2.05 -7.69
N ASN A 91 12.13 3.05 -8.28
CA ASN A 91 12.23 4.46 -7.89
C ASN A 91 11.28 4.82 -6.74
N PHE A 92 11.49 4.20 -5.59
CA PHE A 92 10.68 4.41 -4.38
C PHE A 92 11.44 5.25 -3.34
N VAL A 93 10.68 6.02 -2.56
CA VAL A 93 11.15 6.84 -1.44
C VAL A 93 10.58 6.29 -0.14
N PRO A 94 11.35 6.22 0.96
CA PRO A 94 10.84 5.68 2.22
C PRO A 94 9.51 6.34 2.64
N GLY A 95 8.52 5.52 2.97
CA GLY A 95 7.15 5.95 3.26
C GLY A 95 6.19 5.89 2.05
N ASP A 96 6.68 5.61 0.85
CA ASP A 96 5.84 5.35 -0.32
C ASP A 96 5.02 4.07 -0.08
N TRP A 97 3.70 4.18 -0.27
CA TRP A 97 2.82 3.02 -0.40
C TRP A 97 2.61 2.71 -1.88
N ILE A 98 2.94 1.48 -2.27
CA ILE A 98 2.77 0.96 -3.63
C ILE A 98 1.84 -0.25 -3.63
N TYR A 99 1.40 -0.62 -4.82
CA TYR A 99 0.61 -1.83 -5.05
C TYR A 99 1.25 -2.68 -6.14
N ILE A 100 1.46 -3.95 -5.85
CA ILE A 100 1.93 -4.98 -6.80
C ILE A 100 0.73 -5.88 -7.08
N VAL A 101 0.15 -5.76 -8.28
CA VAL A 101 -1.09 -6.46 -8.63
C VAL A 101 -0.81 -7.89 -9.06
N ASN A 102 -1.69 -8.82 -8.65
CA ASN A 102 -1.70 -10.16 -9.21
C ASN A 102 -2.42 -10.14 -10.56
N THR A 103 -1.68 -10.41 -11.64
CA THR A 103 -2.23 -10.43 -13.00
C THR A 103 -2.64 -11.83 -13.47
N ASP A 104 -2.56 -12.84 -12.61
CA ASP A 104 -2.93 -14.21 -12.96
C ASP A 104 -4.47 -14.39 -13.00
N PRO A 105 -5.07 -14.77 -14.14
CA PRO A 105 -6.52 -14.85 -14.29
C PRO A 105 -7.23 -15.82 -13.32
N LYS A 106 -6.51 -16.77 -12.73
CA LYS A 106 -7.10 -17.76 -11.81
C LYS A 106 -7.01 -17.31 -10.36
N THR A 107 -5.89 -16.74 -9.96
CA THR A 107 -5.61 -16.48 -8.55
C THR A 107 -5.91 -15.06 -8.11
N HIS A 108 -6.04 -14.09 -9.04
CA HIS A 108 -6.36 -12.71 -8.68
C HIS A 108 -7.76 -12.51 -8.08
N HIS A 109 -8.73 -13.37 -8.38
CA HIS A 109 -10.06 -13.34 -7.74
C HIS A 109 -10.10 -14.03 -6.37
N LYS A 110 -8.98 -14.63 -5.92
CA LYS A 110 -8.93 -15.28 -4.62
C LYS A 110 -8.73 -14.22 -3.54
N THR A 111 -9.66 -14.18 -2.58
CA THR A 111 -9.62 -13.22 -1.47
C THR A 111 -8.25 -13.22 -0.77
N GLY A 112 -7.61 -12.05 -0.72
CA GLY A 112 -6.29 -11.85 -0.12
C GLY A 112 -5.11 -12.07 -1.07
N TYR A 113 -5.36 -12.36 -2.35
CA TYR A 113 -4.34 -12.59 -3.39
C TYR A 113 -4.61 -11.76 -4.66
N GLU A 114 -5.39 -10.70 -4.55
CA GLU A 114 -5.64 -9.70 -5.60
C GLU A 114 -4.36 -8.93 -5.95
N GLY A 115 -3.50 -8.77 -4.95
CA GLY A 115 -2.23 -8.06 -5.03
C GLY A 115 -1.66 -7.82 -3.64
N SER A 116 -0.48 -7.20 -3.58
CA SER A 116 0.17 -6.82 -2.33
C SER A 116 0.19 -5.31 -2.18
N ASN A 117 -0.39 -4.82 -1.09
CA ASN A 117 -0.04 -3.53 -0.52
C ASN A 117 1.38 -3.63 0.03
N ALA A 118 2.24 -2.67 -0.31
CA ALA A 118 3.61 -2.63 0.19
C ALA A 118 4.02 -1.20 0.53
N LEU A 119 4.61 -1.01 1.70
CA LEU A 119 5.22 0.20 2.21
C LEU A 119 6.74 0.09 2.09
N TYR A 120 7.35 1.02 1.35
CA TYR A 120 8.79 1.04 1.20
C TYR A 120 9.48 1.65 2.43
N MET A 121 10.42 0.93 3.03
CA MET A 121 11.16 1.31 4.25
C MET A 121 12.58 1.83 3.96
N GLY A 122 12.94 1.97 2.67
CA GLY A 122 14.27 2.41 2.25
C GLY A 122 15.31 1.29 2.21
N ARG A 123 16.35 1.52 1.39
CA ARG A 123 17.47 0.60 1.17
C ARG A 123 17.02 -0.78 0.67
N ASN A 124 16.13 -0.80 -0.32
CA ASN A 124 15.57 -2.03 -0.90
C ASN A 124 14.86 -2.91 0.15
N ARG A 125 14.03 -2.29 1.01
CA ARG A 125 13.24 -2.99 2.02
C ARG A 125 11.78 -2.58 1.95
N PHE A 126 10.90 -3.57 1.96
CA PHE A 126 9.45 -3.48 2.05
C PHE A 126 8.98 -4.23 3.29
N ASP A 127 7.82 -3.87 3.79
CA ASP A 127 7.19 -4.55 4.91
C ASP A 127 6.94 -6.03 4.62
N ASP A 128 6.96 -6.83 5.70
CA ASP A 128 6.43 -8.18 5.75
C ASP A 128 5.42 -8.23 6.90
N TYR A 129 4.14 -7.93 6.63
CA TYR A 129 3.10 -7.90 7.67
C TYR A 129 2.82 -9.26 8.31
N TYR A 130 3.09 -10.36 7.61
CA TYR A 130 2.83 -11.72 8.10
C TYR A 130 4.09 -12.37 8.69
N ASN A 131 5.25 -11.73 8.52
CA ASN A 131 6.54 -12.18 9.02
C ASN A 131 6.91 -13.60 8.55
N ASP A 132 6.54 -13.94 7.32
CA ASP A 132 6.79 -15.26 6.72
C ASP A 132 8.29 -15.54 6.56
N HIS A 133 9.13 -14.49 6.49
CA HIS A 133 10.57 -14.60 6.21
C HIS A 133 11.49 -14.15 7.36
N ASN A 134 10.91 -13.68 8.47
CA ASN A 134 11.65 -13.11 9.60
C ASN A 134 12.61 -11.96 9.19
N HIS A 135 12.32 -11.28 8.08
CA HIS A 135 13.04 -10.12 7.57
C HIS A 135 12.13 -9.25 6.70
N ALA A 136 12.59 -8.03 6.40
CA ALA A 136 11.94 -7.17 5.42
C ALA A 136 12.17 -7.68 4.01
N TYR A 137 11.13 -7.72 3.18
CA TYR A 137 11.26 -8.12 1.78
C TYR A 137 12.09 -7.11 0.98
N SER A 138 12.91 -7.60 0.07
CA SER A 138 13.45 -6.82 -1.04
C SER A 138 12.39 -6.58 -2.12
N TYR A 139 12.69 -5.68 -3.07
CA TYR A 139 11.83 -5.45 -4.23
C TYR A 139 11.62 -6.73 -5.06
N GLU A 140 12.68 -7.50 -5.28
CA GLU A 140 12.60 -8.74 -6.07
C GLU A 140 11.80 -9.81 -5.35
N GLU A 141 11.95 -9.94 -4.04
CA GLU A 141 11.16 -10.90 -3.25
C GLU A 141 9.68 -10.52 -3.22
N LYS A 142 9.33 -9.22 -3.22
CA LYS A 142 7.93 -8.78 -3.38
C LYS A 142 7.34 -9.14 -4.75
N LEU A 143 8.10 -8.98 -5.83
CA LEU A 143 7.67 -9.42 -7.16
C LEU A 143 7.51 -10.93 -7.22
N ASP A 144 8.47 -11.66 -6.65
CA ASP A 144 8.43 -13.12 -6.58
C ASP A 144 7.23 -13.59 -5.77
N GLU A 145 6.97 -13.02 -4.59
CA GLU A 145 5.82 -13.33 -3.73
C GLU A 145 4.51 -13.30 -4.50
N VAL A 146 4.20 -12.17 -5.15
CA VAL A 146 2.96 -12.02 -5.92
C VAL A 146 2.95 -12.94 -7.15
N TYR A 147 4.10 -13.12 -7.81
CA TYR A 147 4.18 -13.99 -8.97
C TYR A 147 3.87 -15.44 -8.62
N GLN A 148 4.41 -15.97 -7.51
CA GLN A 148 4.30 -17.37 -7.13
C GLN A 148 2.86 -17.80 -6.77
N TRP A 149 1.93 -16.87 -6.51
CA TRP A 149 0.53 -17.20 -6.27
C TRP A 149 -0.09 -17.98 -7.42
N ARG A 150 0.30 -17.69 -8.68
CA ARG A 150 -0.13 -18.45 -9.87
C ARG A 150 0.28 -19.92 -9.83
N ASN A 151 1.36 -20.22 -9.11
CA ASN A 151 1.90 -21.57 -8.92
C ASN A 151 1.29 -22.24 -7.66
N GLY A 152 0.34 -21.59 -6.99
CA GLY A 152 -0.31 -22.10 -5.79
C GLY A 152 0.55 -22.00 -4.53
N VAL A 153 1.56 -21.12 -4.52
CA VAL A 153 2.39 -20.84 -3.34
C VAL A 153 1.67 -19.79 -2.48
N PHE A 154 0.87 -20.22 -1.51
CA PHE A 154 0.11 -19.32 -0.64
C PHE A 154 0.71 -19.21 0.77
N SER A 155 1.69 -20.05 1.07
CA SER A 155 2.58 -19.93 2.22
C SER A 155 3.94 -20.46 1.79
N ARG A 156 4.99 -19.66 1.99
CA ARG A 156 6.33 -20.01 1.52
C ARG A 156 6.89 -21.26 2.18
N SER A 157 6.53 -21.50 3.44
CA SER A 157 6.97 -22.69 4.19
C SER A 157 6.20 -23.94 3.76
N ARG A 158 4.86 -23.85 3.65
CA ARG A 158 3.99 -25.00 3.35
C ARG A 158 4.04 -25.40 1.87
N ASP A 159 4.17 -24.43 0.97
CA ASP A 159 4.07 -24.61 -0.48
C ASP A 159 5.44 -24.48 -1.19
N ALA A 160 6.53 -24.70 -0.45
CA ALA A 160 7.91 -24.51 -0.92
C ALA A 160 8.25 -25.35 -2.17
N ASP A 161 7.65 -26.53 -2.30
CA ASP A 161 7.82 -27.46 -3.42
C ASP A 161 7.21 -26.96 -4.74
N LYS A 162 6.30 -25.98 -4.68
CA LYS A 162 5.63 -25.40 -5.85
C LYS A 162 6.36 -24.19 -6.43
N VAL A 163 7.35 -23.65 -5.71
CA VAL A 163 8.08 -22.44 -6.10
C VAL A 163 8.79 -22.64 -7.43
N GLN A 164 8.57 -21.70 -8.36
CA GLN A 164 9.24 -21.68 -9.67
C GLN A 164 10.28 -20.56 -9.68
N PRO A 165 11.59 -20.83 -9.69
CA PRO A 165 12.61 -19.79 -9.60
C PRO A 165 12.50 -18.76 -10.73
N LEU A 166 12.59 -17.48 -10.37
CA LEU A 166 12.64 -16.37 -11.32
C LEU A 166 14.08 -16.03 -11.68
N ASN A 167 14.33 -15.74 -12.95
CA ASN A 167 15.61 -15.20 -13.40
C ASN A 167 15.55 -13.67 -13.57
N ALA A 168 16.67 -13.03 -13.92
CA ALA A 168 16.75 -11.59 -14.07
C ALA A 168 15.83 -11.03 -15.19
N ASP A 169 15.53 -11.81 -16.23
CA ASP A 169 14.64 -11.40 -17.32
C ASP A 169 13.18 -11.41 -16.83
N ASP A 170 12.83 -12.38 -16.01
CA ASP A 170 11.54 -12.40 -15.33
C ASP A 170 11.38 -11.20 -14.41
N ILE A 171 12.37 -10.88 -13.58
CA ILE A 171 12.33 -9.69 -12.72
C ILE A 171 12.15 -8.40 -13.54
N ARG A 172 12.86 -8.25 -14.66
CA ARG A 172 12.69 -7.09 -15.56
C ARG A 172 11.31 -7.00 -16.18
N ARG A 173 10.72 -8.13 -16.57
CA ARG A 173 9.36 -8.22 -17.11
C ARG A 173 8.31 -7.93 -16.05
N LEU A 174 8.41 -8.56 -14.88
CA LEU A 174 7.47 -8.38 -13.76
C LEU A 174 7.52 -6.96 -13.18
N SER A 175 8.66 -6.28 -13.30
CA SER A 175 8.79 -4.87 -12.94
C SER A 175 7.99 -3.92 -13.82
N GLN A 176 7.55 -4.33 -15.02
CA GLN A 176 6.80 -3.46 -15.92
C GLN A 176 5.37 -3.21 -15.42
N ARG A 177 4.66 -2.32 -16.12
CA ARG A 177 3.23 -2.08 -15.85
C ARG A 177 2.39 -3.30 -16.26
N PRO A 178 1.19 -3.50 -15.68
CA PRO A 178 0.29 -4.60 -16.07
C PRO A 178 -0.04 -4.64 -17.57
N ALA A 179 -0.23 -3.47 -18.20
CA ALA A 179 -0.44 -3.36 -19.64
C ALA A 179 0.75 -3.86 -20.50
N GLN A 180 1.92 -4.04 -19.89
CA GLN A 180 3.15 -4.54 -20.51
C GLN A 180 3.53 -5.94 -19.98
N GLY A 181 2.60 -6.63 -19.30
CA GLY A 181 2.83 -7.97 -18.75
C GLY A 181 3.58 -8.04 -17.42
N GLY A 182 3.75 -6.89 -16.74
CA GLY A 182 4.32 -6.83 -15.40
C GLY A 182 3.27 -6.75 -14.28
N LEU A 183 3.71 -6.44 -13.06
CA LEU A 183 2.88 -6.43 -11.84
C LEU A 183 2.83 -5.05 -11.17
N VAL A 184 3.65 -4.09 -11.58
CA VAL A 184 3.84 -2.82 -10.85
C VAL A 184 2.95 -1.72 -11.44
N LYS A 185 2.08 -1.11 -10.63
CA LYS A 185 1.07 -0.16 -11.15
C LYS A 185 1.64 1.13 -11.76
N GLY A 186 2.90 1.48 -11.47
CA GLY A 186 3.54 2.71 -11.99
C GLY A 186 3.06 3.99 -11.30
N TYR A 187 2.46 3.85 -10.13
CA TYR A 187 2.16 4.94 -9.20
C TYR A 187 2.74 4.64 -7.82
N ARG A 188 2.81 5.67 -6.99
CA ARG A 188 3.00 5.58 -5.54
C ARG A 188 1.98 6.46 -4.84
N VAL A 189 1.62 6.08 -3.63
CA VAL A 189 0.75 6.84 -2.73
C VAL A 189 1.62 7.40 -1.63
N VAL A 190 1.60 8.72 -1.47
CA VAL A 190 2.53 9.44 -0.58
C VAL A 190 1.75 10.38 0.35
N PRO A 191 2.25 10.65 1.57
CA PRO A 191 1.62 11.62 2.45
C PRO A 191 1.49 13.01 1.80
N TYR A 192 0.43 13.73 2.13
CA TYR A 192 0.43 15.18 1.91
C TYR A 192 1.50 15.85 2.78
N LEU A 193 2.09 16.92 2.27
CA LEU A 193 2.99 17.79 3.01
C LEU A 193 2.19 18.89 3.73
N PHE A 194 1.49 18.52 4.80
CA PHE A 194 0.67 19.46 5.56
C PHE A 194 1.47 20.69 6.01
N GLY A 195 0.90 21.88 5.77
CA GLY A 195 1.54 23.17 6.02
C GLY A 195 2.46 23.67 4.89
N TYR A 196 2.76 22.83 3.90
CA TYR A 196 3.69 23.15 2.80
C TYR A 196 3.05 23.02 1.41
N GLU A 197 1.84 22.49 1.32
CA GLU A 197 1.11 22.41 0.06
C GLU A 197 -0.39 22.64 0.24
N THR A 198 -1.05 23.05 -0.85
CA THR A 198 -2.49 23.19 -0.89
C THR A 198 -3.15 21.81 -0.80
N LEU A 199 -3.93 21.61 0.25
CA LEU A 199 -4.68 20.38 0.44
C LEU A 199 -5.98 20.42 -0.39
N PRO A 200 -6.39 19.30 -1.03
CA PRO A 200 -7.65 19.27 -1.72
C PRO A 200 -8.81 19.41 -0.71
N PRO A 201 -9.92 20.06 -1.12
CA PRO A 201 -11.12 20.09 -0.29
C PRO A 201 -11.61 18.67 -0.07
N TRP A 202 -12.09 18.38 1.14
CA TRP A 202 -12.79 17.13 1.35
C TRP A 202 -14.22 17.24 0.84
N PRO A 203 -14.72 16.29 0.03
CA PRO A 203 -16.13 16.29 -0.36
C PRO A 203 -16.97 16.22 0.91
N ARG A 204 -17.84 17.22 1.12
CA ARG A 204 -18.82 17.15 2.20
C ARG A 204 -19.66 15.90 1.96
N GLN A 205 -19.88 15.10 3.01
CA GLN A 205 -20.87 14.02 2.92
C GLN A 205 -22.21 14.66 2.47
N PRO A 206 -22.92 14.05 1.52
CA PRO A 206 -24.26 14.50 1.16
C PRO A 206 -25.20 14.53 2.36
#